data_AF-A0A1V5JYT9-F1
#
_entry.id   AF-A0A1V5JYT9-F1
#
_cell.length_a   1.000
_cell.length_b   1.000
_cell.length_c   1.000
_cell.angle_alpha   90.00
_cell.angle_beta   90.00
_cell.angle_gamma   90.00
#
_symmetry.space_group_name_H-M   'P 1'
#
loop_
_entity.id
_entity.type
_entity.pdbx_description
1 polymer ?
#
loop_
_entity_poly.entity_id
_entity_poly.type
_entity_poly.pdbx_seq_one_letter_code
_entity_poly.pdbx_strand_id
1 'polypeptide(L)'
;MFGSPESVDGFLTRLKACHGNAVFTVDYGAAEGGTALVDVLAGGINKGTGLAFVADMFGVPRNHVAAFGDSVNDREMLTYAGLPVAMANATDEVKLLAAMVAPSCDEDGVARTIQALAQMGLLGTAGDSSDICGGGSSRSSFSGQLR
;
A
#
# COMPACT_ATOMS: atom_id res chain seq x y z
N MET A 1 -23.94 15.48 -15.57
CA MET A 1 -24.38 14.17 -15.06
C MET A 1 -23.46 13.82 -13.90
N PHE A 2 -23.99 13.39 -12.76
CA PHE A 2 -23.12 12.96 -11.65
C PHE A 2 -22.24 11.80 -12.12
N GLY A 3 -20.94 11.90 -11.84
CA GLY A 3 -19.96 10.88 -12.23
C GLY A 3 -19.21 11.15 -13.52
N SER A 4 -19.46 12.27 -14.24
CA SER A 4 -18.54 12.69 -15.31
C SER A 4 -17.24 13.26 -14.71
N PRO A 5 -16.09 13.19 -15.41
CA PRO A 5 -14.82 13.72 -14.92
C PRO A 5 -14.90 15.17 -14.45
N GLU A 6 -15.49 16.06 -15.27
CA GLU A 6 -15.68 17.47 -14.91
C GLU A 6 -16.55 17.68 -13.66
N SER A 7 -17.56 16.81 -13.46
CA SER A 7 -18.43 16.90 -12.28
C SER A 7 -17.69 16.49 -11.01
N VAL A 8 -16.76 15.53 -11.13
CA VAL A 8 -15.90 15.05 -10.04
C VAL A 8 -14.83 16.09 -9.71
N ASP A 9 -14.17 16.68 -10.70
CA ASP A 9 -13.18 17.75 -10.48
C ASP A 9 -13.78 18.93 -9.71
N GLY A 10 -14.98 19.37 -10.13
CA GLY A 10 -15.70 20.44 -9.44
C GLY A 10 -16.13 20.05 -8.02
N PHE A 11 -16.52 18.79 -7.81
CA PHE A 11 -16.85 18.27 -6.49
C PHE A 11 -15.63 18.24 -5.57
N LEU A 12 -14.51 17.65 -6.02
CA LEU A 12 -13.25 17.56 -5.27
C LEU A 12 -12.70 18.94 -4.93
N THR A 13 -12.79 19.90 -5.86
CA THR A 13 -12.38 21.29 -5.64
C THR A 13 -13.18 21.93 -4.50
N ARG A 14 -14.52 21.80 -4.51
CA ARG A 14 -15.37 22.34 -3.44
C ARG A 14 -15.14 21.62 -2.12
N LEU A 15 -14.98 20.30 -2.14
CA LEU A 15 -14.73 19.51 -0.94
C LEU A 15 -13.43 19.95 -0.25
N LYS A 16 -12.35 20.11 -1.03
CA LYS A 16 -11.06 20.63 -0.53
C LYS A 16 -11.17 22.07 -0.03
N ALA A 17 -11.94 22.93 -0.70
CA ALA A 17 -12.15 24.31 -0.26
C ALA A 17 -12.90 24.39 1.08
N CYS A 18 -13.90 23.53 1.30
CA CYS A 18 -14.71 23.54 2.52
C CYS A 18 -14.05 22.84 3.70
N HIS A 19 -13.29 21.77 3.45
CA HIS A 19 -12.80 20.87 4.50
C HIS A 19 -11.28 20.79 4.62
N GLY A 20 -10.53 21.29 3.64
CA GLY A 20 -9.06 21.29 3.64
C GLY A 20 -8.50 19.90 3.97
N ASN A 21 -7.60 19.84 4.94
CA ASN A 21 -6.94 18.60 5.38
C ASN A 21 -7.83 17.70 6.27
N ALA A 22 -9.07 18.11 6.58
CA ALA A 22 -9.99 17.28 7.34
C ALA A 22 -10.57 16.11 6.52
N VAL A 23 -10.32 16.11 5.21
CA VAL A 23 -10.66 15.01 4.30
C VAL A 23 -9.42 14.55 3.54
N PHE A 24 -9.36 13.26 3.27
CA PHE A 24 -8.42 12.65 2.35
C PHE A 24 -9.20 12.11 1.15
N THR A 25 -8.70 12.31 -0.06
CA THR A 25 -9.42 11.91 -1.29
C THR A 25 -8.51 11.14 -2.21
N VAL A 26 -9.00 10.03 -2.76
CA VAL A 26 -8.34 9.31 -3.84
C VAL A 26 -9.22 9.42 -5.08
N ASP A 27 -8.65 9.92 -6.17
CA ASP A 27 -9.32 10.00 -7.46
C ASP A 27 -8.76 8.91 -8.38
N TYR A 28 -9.63 8.01 -8.82
CA TYR A 28 -9.29 6.89 -9.70
C TYR A 28 -9.40 7.26 -11.18
N GLY A 29 -9.84 8.49 -11.49
CA GLY A 29 -10.14 8.91 -12.84
C GLY A 29 -11.41 8.27 -13.40
N ALA A 30 -11.58 8.35 -14.72
CA ALA A 30 -12.72 7.76 -15.41
C ALA A 30 -12.53 6.25 -15.60
N ALA A 31 -13.45 5.45 -15.05
CA ALA A 31 -13.52 4.03 -15.35
C ALA A 31 -14.05 3.78 -16.78
N GLU A 32 -13.91 2.54 -17.26
CA GLU A 32 -14.56 2.11 -18.50
C GLU A 32 -16.07 2.35 -18.42
N GLY A 33 -16.62 3.10 -19.38
CA GLY A 33 -18.01 3.59 -19.34
C GLY A 33 -18.18 5.03 -18.85
N GLY A 34 -17.08 5.73 -18.55
CA GLY A 34 -17.07 7.20 -18.32
C GLY A 34 -17.55 7.64 -16.95
N THR A 35 -17.71 6.69 -16.01
CA THR A 35 -18.04 7.00 -14.61
C THR A 35 -16.74 7.14 -13.82
N ALA A 36 -16.55 8.29 -13.18
CA ALA A 36 -15.42 8.53 -12.30
C ALA A 36 -15.70 8.00 -10.89
N LEU A 37 -14.66 7.40 -10.29
CA LEU A 37 -14.69 6.86 -8.93
C LEU A 37 -13.77 7.67 -8.02
N VAL A 38 -14.24 7.93 -6.81
CA VAL A 38 -13.52 8.70 -5.79
C VAL A 38 -13.77 8.11 -4.42
N ASP A 39 -12.70 7.93 -3.65
CA ASP A 39 -12.82 7.71 -2.21
C ASP A 39 -12.73 9.05 -1.48
N VAL A 40 -13.62 9.24 -0.50
CA VAL A 40 -13.58 10.35 0.45
C VAL A 40 -13.49 9.79 1.85
N LEU A 41 -12.37 10.06 2.50
CA LEU A 41 -12.01 9.53 3.81
C LEU A 41 -11.76 10.68 4.79
N ALA A 42 -11.75 10.38 6.09
CA ALA A 42 -11.31 11.35 7.08
C ALA A 42 -9.85 11.75 6.84
N GLY A 43 -9.52 12.99 7.18
CA GLY A 43 -8.17 13.54 7.04
C GLY A 43 -7.12 12.65 7.70
N GLY A 44 -6.05 12.35 6.97
CA GLY A 44 -4.97 11.49 7.44
C GLY A 44 -5.30 9.99 7.47
N ILE A 45 -6.48 9.56 7.00
CA ILE A 45 -6.81 8.14 6.89
C ILE A 45 -6.63 7.66 5.45
N ASN A 46 -5.75 6.67 5.28
CA ASN A 46 -5.50 5.96 4.02
C ASN A 46 -4.92 4.56 4.30
N LYS A 47 -4.64 3.79 3.23
CA LYS A 47 -4.07 2.43 3.38
C LYS A 47 -2.68 2.44 4.02
N GLY A 48 -1.87 3.48 3.79
CA GLY A 48 -0.55 3.61 4.42
C GLY A 48 -0.62 3.81 5.93
N THR A 49 -1.49 4.71 6.40
CA THR A 49 -1.69 4.91 7.85
C THR A 49 -2.32 3.68 8.50
N GLY A 50 -3.21 2.97 7.80
CA GLY A 50 -3.75 1.70 8.27
C GLY A 50 -2.69 0.60 8.39
N LEU A 51 -1.82 0.47 7.38
CA LEU A 51 -0.71 -0.48 7.41
C LEU A 51 0.28 -0.16 8.53
N ALA A 52 0.62 1.12 8.72
CA ALA A 52 1.48 1.57 9.81
C ALA A 52 0.91 1.19 11.18
N PHE A 53 -0.39 1.45 11.39
CA PHE A 53 -1.08 1.09 12.63
C PHE A 53 -1.04 -0.42 12.91
N VAL A 54 -1.28 -1.26 11.90
CA VAL A 54 -1.23 -2.72 12.04
C VAL A 54 0.20 -3.21 12.29
N ALA A 55 1.19 -2.66 11.59
CA ALA A 55 2.59 -3.00 11.79
C ALA A 55 3.05 -2.69 13.23
N ASP A 56 2.68 -1.51 13.73
CA ASP A 56 2.97 -1.09 15.11
C ASP A 56 2.28 -1.99 16.14
N MET A 57 1.03 -2.39 15.90
CA MET A 57 0.29 -3.31 16.77
C MET A 57 1.00 -4.66 16.96
N PHE A 58 1.64 -5.16 15.90
CA PHE A 58 2.40 -6.42 15.92
C PHE A 58 3.90 -6.24 16.20
N GLY A 59 4.36 -5.00 16.47
CA GLY A 59 5.79 -4.71 16.68
C GLY A 59 6.67 -4.99 15.44
N VAL A 60 6.07 -5.02 14.24
CA VAL A 60 6.79 -5.29 13.00
C VAL A 60 7.40 -3.98 12.50
N PRO A 61 8.75 -3.88 12.38
CA PRO A 61 9.36 -2.66 11.90
C PRO A 61 9.05 -2.47 10.41
N ARG A 62 8.86 -1.21 9.99
CA ARG A 62 8.55 -0.82 8.60
C ARG A 62 9.38 -1.55 7.54
N ASN A 63 10.70 -1.70 7.77
CA ASN A 63 11.62 -2.35 6.83
C ASN A 63 11.39 -3.87 6.68
N HIS A 64 10.59 -4.49 7.55
CA HIS A 64 10.17 -5.89 7.47
C HIS A 64 8.76 -6.05 6.89
N VAL A 65 8.17 -4.96 6.37
CA VAL A 65 6.84 -4.98 5.75
C VAL A 65 6.99 -4.99 4.23
N ALA A 66 6.41 -6.00 3.59
CA ALA A 66 6.16 -6.00 2.16
C ALA A 66 4.71 -5.58 1.90
N ALA A 67 4.49 -4.68 0.94
CA ALA A 67 3.15 -4.27 0.51
C ALA A 67 2.99 -4.48 -0.99
N PHE A 68 1.81 -4.96 -1.38
CA PHE A 68 1.43 -5.23 -2.75
C PHE A 68 0.34 -4.23 -3.16
N GLY A 69 0.47 -3.63 -4.33
CA GLY A 69 -0.51 -2.66 -4.80
C GLY A 69 -0.60 -2.59 -6.32
N ASP A 70 -1.75 -2.16 -6.80
CA ASP A 70 -2.04 -2.05 -8.23
C ASP A 70 -2.73 -0.73 -8.61
N SER A 71 -3.38 -0.08 -7.64
CA SER A 71 -4.17 1.11 -7.88
C SER A 71 -3.72 2.31 -7.05
N VAL A 72 -4.24 3.49 -7.40
CA VAL A 72 -3.85 4.78 -6.81
C VAL A 72 -4.10 4.85 -5.30
N ASN A 73 -5.02 4.08 -4.74
CA ASN A 73 -5.25 4.01 -3.30
C ASN A 73 -4.19 3.20 -2.54
N ASP A 74 -3.28 2.51 -3.24
CA ASP A 74 -2.18 1.76 -2.63
C ASP A 74 -0.91 2.60 -2.47
N ARG A 75 -0.86 3.80 -3.06
CA ARG A 75 0.34 4.65 -3.10
C ARG A 75 0.94 4.89 -1.72
N GLU A 76 0.10 5.25 -0.74
CA GLU A 76 0.57 5.53 0.62
C GLU A 76 1.09 4.28 1.31
N MET A 77 0.47 3.12 1.05
CA MET A 77 0.89 1.83 1.58
C MET A 77 2.23 1.37 0.97
N LEU A 78 2.40 1.52 -0.34
CA LEU A 78 3.64 1.21 -1.03
C LEU A 78 4.76 2.15 -0.57
N THR A 79 4.49 3.45 -0.46
CA THR A 79 5.47 4.42 0.06
C THR A 79 5.88 4.08 1.51
N TYR A 80 4.93 3.59 2.32
CA TYR A 80 5.19 3.16 3.68
C TYR A 80 6.00 1.85 3.74
N ALA A 81 5.78 0.86 2.90
CA ALA A 81 6.43 -0.44 3.06
C ALA A 81 7.96 -0.39 2.89
N GLY A 82 8.66 -1.31 3.57
CA GLY A 82 10.09 -1.55 3.36
C GLY A 82 10.38 -2.22 2.01
N LEU A 83 9.43 -3.04 1.53
CA LEU A 83 9.45 -3.65 0.23
C LEU A 83 8.14 -3.36 -0.51
N PRO A 84 8.05 -2.26 -1.27
CA PRO A 84 6.90 -2.00 -2.13
C PRO A 84 6.93 -2.85 -3.40
N VAL A 85 5.84 -3.55 -3.67
CA VAL A 85 5.67 -4.43 -4.84
C VAL A 85 4.45 -3.97 -5.63
N ALA A 86 4.66 -3.58 -6.89
CA ALA A 86 3.55 -3.30 -7.80
C ALA A 86 3.14 -4.56 -8.57
N MET A 87 1.85 -4.73 -8.82
CA MET A 87 1.36 -5.80 -9.70
C MET A 87 1.65 -5.48 -11.17
N ALA A 88 1.78 -6.47 -12.05
CA ALA A 88 2.06 -6.21 -13.47
C ALA A 88 0.95 -5.39 -14.17
N ASN A 89 -0.30 -5.56 -13.72
CA ASN A 89 -1.48 -4.81 -14.17
C ASN A 89 -1.66 -3.46 -13.44
N ALA A 90 -0.72 -3.07 -12.58
CA ALA A 90 -0.78 -1.80 -11.87
C ALA A 90 -0.69 -0.59 -12.81
N THR A 91 -1.21 0.55 -12.36
CA THR A 91 -1.03 1.84 -13.05
C THR A 91 0.45 2.22 -13.09
N ASP A 92 0.84 3.03 -14.09
CA ASP A 92 2.23 3.46 -14.23
C ASP A 92 2.72 4.25 -13.01
N GLU A 93 1.86 5.10 -12.44
CA GLU A 93 2.18 5.83 -11.21
C GLU A 93 2.47 4.88 -10.03
N VAL A 94 1.72 3.80 -9.90
CA VAL A 94 1.93 2.79 -8.84
C VAL A 94 3.22 2.01 -9.07
N LYS A 95 3.53 1.65 -10.32
CA LYS A 95 4.78 0.95 -10.68
C LYS A 95 6.02 1.77 -10.35
N LEU A 96 5.96 3.09 -10.49
CA LEU A 96 7.07 4.00 -10.17
C LEU A 96 7.43 4.03 -8.67
N LEU A 97 6.50 3.66 -7.79
CA LEU A 97 6.74 3.59 -6.35
C LEU A 97 7.37 2.25 -5.91
N ALA A 98 7.35 1.24 -6.78
CA ALA A 98 7.70 -0.12 -6.41
C ALA A 98 9.20 -0.40 -6.57
N ALA A 99 9.74 -1.20 -5.65
CA ALA A 99 11.08 -1.77 -5.74
C ALA A 99 11.10 -3.05 -6.60
N MET A 100 9.92 -3.65 -6.81
CA MET A 100 9.74 -4.89 -7.55
C MET A 100 8.38 -4.89 -8.25
N VAL A 101 8.30 -5.52 -9.42
CA VAL A 101 7.03 -5.79 -10.10
C VAL A 101 6.72 -7.28 -10.02
N ALA A 102 5.59 -7.62 -9.40
CA ALA A 102 5.05 -8.98 -9.37
C ALA A 102 4.32 -9.31 -10.69
N PRO A 103 4.02 -10.60 -10.97
CA PRO A 103 3.08 -10.98 -12.03
C PRO A 103 1.71 -10.30 -11.87
N SER A 104 0.84 -10.44 -12.86
CA SER A 104 -0.51 -9.86 -12.78
C SER A 104 -1.31 -10.45 -11.62
N CYS A 105 -2.33 -9.73 -11.14
CA CYS A 105 -3.33 -10.26 -10.22
C CYS A 105 -3.96 -11.55 -10.78
N ASP A 106 -4.23 -11.62 -12.09
CA ASP A 106 -4.81 -12.78 -12.77
C ASP A 106 -3.86 -13.99 -12.88
N GLU A 107 -2.60 -13.81 -12.50
CA GLU A 107 -1.54 -14.83 -12.56
C GLU A 107 -1.03 -15.22 -11.17
N ASP A 108 -1.84 -15.02 -10.13
CA ASP A 108 -1.48 -15.26 -8.73
C ASP A 108 -0.23 -14.47 -8.28
N GLY A 109 -0.04 -13.25 -8.80
CA GLY A 109 1.22 -12.51 -8.64
C GLY A 109 1.66 -12.29 -7.19
N VAL A 110 0.71 -12.08 -6.27
CA VAL A 110 1.00 -12.00 -4.82
C VAL A 110 1.55 -13.32 -4.30
N ALA A 111 0.85 -14.43 -4.55
CA ALA A 111 1.24 -15.75 -4.05
C ALA A 111 2.60 -16.20 -4.60
N ARG A 112 2.83 -15.99 -5.91
CA ARG A 112 4.12 -16.30 -6.56
C ARG A 112 5.26 -15.49 -6.00
N THR A 113 5.03 -14.20 -5.73
CA THR A 113 6.05 -13.34 -5.12
C THR A 113 6.37 -13.78 -3.69
N ILE A 114 5.35 -14.09 -2.88
CA ILE A 114 5.55 -14.63 -1.52
C ILE A 114 6.34 -15.93 -1.57
N GLN A 115 6.00 -16.85 -2.48
CA GLN A 115 6.73 -18.11 -2.66
C GLN A 115 8.20 -17.87 -3.04
N ALA A 116 8.48 -16.94 -3.94
CA ALA A 116 9.84 -16.58 -4.33
C ALA A 116 10.64 -15.99 -3.15
N LEU A 117 10.03 -15.07 -2.40
CA LEU A 117 10.64 -14.51 -1.19
C LEU A 117 10.94 -15.59 -0.15
N ALA A 118 10.04 -16.57 0.01
CA ALA A 118 10.26 -17.71 0.90
C ALA A 118 11.45 -18.56 0.46
N GLN A 119 11.55 -18.87 -0.84
CA GLN A 119 12.65 -19.64 -1.42
C GLN A 119 13.99 -18.91 -1.30
N MET A 120 13.98 -17.57 -1.32
CA MET A 120 15.16 -16.74 -1.08
C MET A 120 15.51 -16.59 0.41
N GLY A 121 14.69 -17.14 1.32
CA GLY A 121 14.87 -16.98 2.77
C GLY A 121 14.61 -15.56 3.27
N LEU A 122 13.81 -14.77 2.54
CA LEU A 122 13.49 -13.37 2.85
C LEU A 122 12.19 -13.20 3.64
N LEU A 123 11.42 -14.27 3.83
CA LEU A 123 10.33 -14.27 4.81
C LEU A 123 10.90 -14.53 6.19
N GLY A 124 10.51 -13.71 7.17
CA GLY A 124 10.92 -13.88 8.55
C GLY A 124 10.61 -15.29 9.04
N THR A 125 11.57 -15.93 9.70
CA THR A 125 11.29 -17.12 10.50
C THR A 125 10.45 -16.68 11.67
N ALA A 126 9.38 -17.40 12.01
CA ALA A 126 8.67 -17.17 13.26
C ALA A 126 9.68 -17.29 14.42
N GLY A 127 10.16 -16.15 14.93
CA GLY A 127 10.58 -16.08 16.32
C GLY A 127 9.37 -16.50 17.15
N ASP A 128 9.62 -17.19 18.27
CA ASP A 128 8.58 -17.80 19.11
C ASP A 128 7.33 -16.92 19.15
N SER A 129 6.16 -17.53 18.92
CA SER A 129 4.84 -16.87 18.85
C SER A 129 4.52 -15.93 20.04
N SER A 130 5.32 -15.96 21.10
CA SER A 130 5.35 -14.98 22.20
C SER A 130 5.78 -13.57 21.79
N ASP A 131 6.53 -13.40 20.70
CA ASP A 131 7.07 -12.09 20.26
C ASP A 131 6.05 -11.25 19.47
N ILE A 132 5.06 -11.90 18.85
CA ILE A 132 4.00 -11.22 18.09
C ILE A 132 2.92 -10.63 19.03
N CYS A 133 2.79 -11.19 20.24
CA CYS A 133 1.81 -10.78 21.25
C CYS A 133 2.45 -10.22 22.54
N GLY A 134 3.77 -10.11 22.61
CA GLY A 134 4.50 -9.76 23.83
C GLY A 134 5.40 -8.55 23.64
N GLY A 135 5.06 -7.44 24.30
CA GLY A 135 5.98 -6.32 24.39
C GLY A 135 7.28 -6.72 25.10
N GLY A 136 8.43 -6.52 24.44
CA GLY A 136 9.72 -6.43 25.12
C GLY A 136 10.89 -7.19 24.48
N SER A 137 11.70 -6.45 23.72
CA SER A 137 13.17 -6.47 23.73
C SER A 137 13.92 -7.81 23.48
N SER A 138 14.42 -8.01 22.26
CA SER A 138 15.88 -7.93 21.97
C SER A 138 16.14 -7.90 20.46
N ARG A 139 17.06 -7.04 20.00
CA ARG A 139 17.42 -6.88 18.59
C ARG A 139 18.70 -7.66 18.27
N SER A 140 18.65 -8.58 17.32
CA SER A 140 19.83 -8.99 16.53
C SER A 140 19.82 -8.25 15.20
N SER A 141 20.84 -7.43 14.97
CA SER A 141 21.05 -6.64 13.75
C SER A 141 21.34 -7.53 12.54
N PHE A 142 20.52 -7.43 11.49
CA PHE A 142 20.78 -8.05 10.19
C PHE A 142 21.53 -7.08 9.28
N SER A 143 22.80 -7.36 9.01
CA SER A 143 23.62 -6.64 8.03
C SER A 143 23.81 -7.51 6.78
N GLY A 144 22.93 -7.35 5.79
CA GLY A 144 23.07 -7.99 4.48
C GLY A 144 23.13 -6.93 3.38
N GLN A 145 24.32 -6.64 2.85
CA GLN A 145 24.48 -5.87 1.63
C GLN A 145 24.05 -6.71 0.43
N LEU A 146 23.07 -6.23 -0.33
CA LEU A 146 22.67 -6.77 -1.62
C LEU A 146 23.83 -6.57 -2.63
N ARG A 147 24.22 -7.65 -3.31
CA ARG A 147 25.13 -7.64 -4.47
C ARG A 147 24.35 -7.83 -5.76
#